data_AF-A0A177G4B1-F1
#
_entry.id   AF-A0A177G4B1-F1
#
_cell.length_a   1.000
_cell.length_b   1.000
_cell.length_c   1.000
_cell.angle_alpha   90.00
_cell.angle_beta   90.00
_cell.angle_gamma   90.00
#
_symmetry.space_group_name_H-M   'P 1'
#
loop_
_entity.id
_entity.type
_entity.pdbx_description
1 polymer ?
#
loop_
_entity_poly.entity_id
_entity_poly.type
_entity_poly.pdbx_seq_one_letter_code
_entity_poly.pdbx_strand_id
1 'polypeptide(L)'
;MTVTFSRLTKAALAVCAAGMLAGCEHHTEDQSRNSVRPLRIPNPAALYCTKKGGTLSMKQDATKGQVGYCHLPDGTVMDEWELFRRDNPSPTK
;
A
#
# COMPACT_ATOMS: atom_id res chain seq x y z
N MET A 1 -55.37 -16.35 -32.02
CA MET A 1 -55.64 -17.59 -31.27
C MET A 1 -54.61 -17.71 -30.16
N THR A 2 -55.08 -17.62 -28.93
CA THR A 2 -54.31 -17.59 -27.67
C THR A 2 -53.75 -18.96 -27.32
N VAL A 3 -52.46 -19.04 -26.99
CA VAL A 3 -51.82 -20.27 -26.49
C VAL A 3 -52.12 -20.42 -25.00
N THR A 4 -52.93 -21.42 -24.66
CA THR A 4 -53.29 -21.78 -23.29
C THR A 4 -52.13 -22.53 -22.65
N PHE A 5 -51.23 -21.83 -21.96
CA PHE A 5 -50.14 -22.47 -21.21
C PHE A 5 -50.68 -23.08 -19.91
N SER A 6 -50.62 -24.42 -19.87
CA SER A 6 -51.00 -25.31 -18.78
C SER A 6 -50.58 -24.78 -17.41
N ARG A 7 -51.55 -24.60 -16.50
CA ARG A 7 -51.33 -24.14 -15.11
C ARG A 7 -50.56 -25.15 -14.24
N LEU A 8 -50.14 -26.30 -14.77
CA LEU A 8 -49.48 -27.37 -14.02
C LEU A 8 -47.95 -27.26 -13.95
N THR A 9 -47.30 -26.42 -14.76
CA THR A 9 -45.84 -26.29 -14.74
C THR A 9 -45.32 -25.27 -13.71
N LYS A 10 -46.19 -24.48 -13.07
CA LYS A 10 -45.78 -23.47 -12.07
C LYS A 10 -45.66 -24.00 -10.64
N ALA A 11 -46.07 -25.22 -10.35
CA ALA A 11 -46.00 -25.76 -8.98
C ALA A 11 -44.68 -26.51 -8.67
N ALA A 12 -43.91 -26.90 -9.68
CA ALA A 12 -42.66 -27.66 -9.47
C ALA A 12 -41.40 -26.79 -9.39
N LEU A 13 -41.49 -25.48 -9.65
CA LEU A 13 -40.38 -24.54 -9.51
C LEU A 13 -40.53 -23.66 -8.25
N ALA A 14 -40.91 -24.28 -7.13
CA ALA A 14 -41.11 -23.60 -5.85
C ALA A 14 -40.48 -24.34 -4.65
N VAL A 15 -39.51 -25.25 -4.88
CA VAL A 15 -38.89 -26.07 -3.82
C VAL A 15 -37.34 -26.12 -3.92
N CYS A 16 -36.70 -25.03 -4.35
CA CYS A 16 -35.23 -24.88 -4.26
C CYS A 16 -34.78 -23.72 -3.35
N ALA A 17 -35.70 -23.09 -2.62
CA ALA A 17 -35.43 -21.95 -1.75
C ALA A 17 -35.28 -22.32 -0.26
N ALA A 18 -34.71 -23.49 0.05
CA ALA A 18 -34.43 -23.93 1.42
C ALA A 18 -33.02 -24.55 1.52
N GLY A 19 -32.01 -23.70 1.37
CA GLY A 19 -30.60 -24.07 1.50
C GLY A 19 -29.80 -23.00 2.23
N MET A 20 -30.30 -22.53 3.36
CA MET A 20 -29.53 -21.70 4.29
C MET A 20 -28.70 -22.62 5.18
N LEU A 21 -27.44 -22.86 4.81
CA LEU A 21 -26.38 -23.18 5.76
C LEU A 21 -25.48 -21.95 5.84
N ALA A 22 -25.89 -21.01 6.69
CA ALA A 22 -25.02 -19.94 7.16
C ALA A 22 -23.92 -20.60 8.02
N GLY A 23 -22.76 -20.89 7.42
CA GLY A 23 -21.55 -21.19 8.17
C GLY A 23 -21.10 -19.92 8.88
N CYS A 24 -21.12 -19.92 10.21
CA CYS A 24 -20.38 -18.92 10.97
C CYS A 24 -18.90 -19.30 10.89
N GLU A 25 -18.17 -18.77 9.91
CA GLU A 25 -16.72 -18.72 10.05
C GLU A 25 -16.40 -17.64 11.07
N HIS A 26 -16.14 -18.08 12.30
CA HIS A 26 -15.58 -17.25 13.34
C HIS A 26 -14.14 -16.95 12.95
N HIS A 27 -13.94 -15.94 12.11
CA HIS A 27 -12.64 -15.29 11.99
C HIS A 27 -12.34 -14.66 13.35
N THR A 28 -11.60 -15.38 14.19
CA THR A 28 -10.77 -14.75 15.22
C THR A 28 -9.85 -13.80 14.48
N GLU A 29 -10.28 -12.55 14.36
CA GLU A 29 -9.37 -11.44 14.07
C GLU A 29 -8.30 -11.49 15.16
N ASP A 30 -7.09 -11.88 14.77
CA ASP A 30 -5.90 -11.75 15.60
C ASP A 30 -5.79 -10.28 16.03
N GLN A 31 -6.36 -9.97 17.21
CA GLN A 31 -6.18 -8.74 17.97
C GLN A 31 -4.71 -8.48 18.36
N SER A 32 -3.77 -9.26 17.83
CA SER A 32 -2.34 -9.07 17.97
C SER A 32 -1.77 -8.02 17.00
N ARG A 33 -2.48 -7.67 15.90
CA ARG A 33 -2.01 -6.61 14.98
C ARG A 33 -2.33 -5.18 15.42
N ASN A 34 -3.17 -4.98 16.45
CA ASN A 34 -3.73 -3.65 16.77
C ASN A 34 -2.89 -2.79 17.74
N SER A 35 -1.59 -3.05 17.92
CA SER A 35 -0.75 -2.20 18.78
C SER A 35 0.54 -1.69 18.13
N VAL A 36 0.78 -1.95 16.84
CA VAL A 36 1.89 -1.26 16.15
C VAL A 36 1.36 0.09 15.66
N ARG A 37 1.46 1.12 16.53
CA ARG A 37 1.27 2.51 16.08
C ARG A 37 2.19 2.75 14.88
N PRO A 38 1.69 3.29 13.76
CA PRO A 38 2.53 3.60 12.62
C PRO A 38 3.69 4.51 13.06
N LEU A 39 4.92 4.01 13.00
CA LEU A 39 6.10 4.82 13.26
C LEU A 39 6.25 5.82 12.12
N ARG A 40 5.95 7.09 12.37
CA ARG A 40 6.19 8.19 11.44
C ARG A 40 7.61 8.72 11.63
N ILE A 41 8.60 7.86 11.42
CA ILE A 41 10.01 8.26 11.37
C ILE A 41 10.28 8.76 9.94
N PRO A 42 10.71 10.02 9.75
CA PRO A 42 11.07 10.52 8.42
C PRO A 42 12.27 9.75 7.87
N ASN A 43 12.35 9.64 6.55
CA ASN A 43 13.55 9.14 5.89
C ASN A 43 14.75 10.03 6.29
N PRO A 44 15.82 9.47 6.90
CA PRO A 44 16.95 10.26 7.37
C PRO A 44 17.69 10.98 6.24
N ALA A 45 17.77 10.39 5.04
CA ALA A 45 18.37 11.01 3.87
C ALA A 45 17.55 12.23 3.39
N ALA A 46 16.23 12.07 3.29
CA ALA A 46 15.31 13.15 2.94
C ALA A 46 15.39 14.30 3.95
N LEU A 47 15.38 13.98 5.25
CA LEU A 47 15.54 14.97 6.31
C LEU A 47 16.88 15.71 6.19
N TYR A 48 17.95 14.97 5.91
CA TYR A 48 19.28 15.55 5.73
C TYR A 48 19.35 16.51 4.54
N CYS A 49 18.73 16.16 3.41
CA CYS A 49 18.61 17.06 2.26
C CYS A 49 18.00 18.42 2.66
N THR A 50 16.86 18.40 3.36
CA THR A 50 16.19 19.64 3.81
C THR A 50 17.04 20.41 4.84
N LYS A 51 17.78 19.70 5.71
CA LYS A 51 18.71 20.32 6.68
C LYS A 51 19.88 21.04 5.99
N LYS A 52 20.30 20.58 4.81
CA LYS A 52 21.31 21.24 3.97
C LYS A 52 20.75 22.45 3.18
N GLY A 53 19.49 22.80 3.39
CA GLY A 53 18.79 23.84 2.64
C GLY A 53 18.34 23.40 1.25
N GLY A 54 18.43 22.10 0.94
CA GLY A 54 18.01 21.56 -0.35
C GLY A 54 16.51 21.27 -0.41
N THR A 55 16.05 20.98 -1.62
CA THR A 55 14.67 20.51 -1.87
C THR A 55 14.68 19.09 -2.42
N LEU A 56 13.66 18.31 -2.08
CA LEU A 56 13.56 16.90 -2.44
C LEU A 56 12.63 16.71 -3.64
N SER A 57 13.07 15.91 -4.61
CA SER A 57 12.22 15.47 -5.73
C SER A 57 12.22 13.95 -5.83
N MET A 58 11.05 13.35 -6.06
CA MET A 58 10.91 11.91 -6.21
C MET A 58 10.85 11.54 -7.69
N LYS A 59 11.60 10.52 -8.09
CA LYS A 59 11.60 9.97 -9.44
C LYS A 59 11.39 8.46 -9.40
N GLN A 60 10.58 7.95 -10.33
CA GLN A 60 10.49 6.51 -10.54
C GLN A 60 11.71 6.02 -11.33
N ASP A 61 12.46 5.09 -10.77
CA ASP A 61 13.54 4.36 -11.39
C ASP A 61 13.07 2.92 -11.71
N ALA A 62 13.43 2.43 -12.90
CA ALA A 62 13.01 1.11 -13.37
C ALA A 62 13.61 -0.05 -12.55
N THR A 63 14.75 0.18 -11.90
CA THR A 63 15.51 -0.85 -11.17
C THR A 63 15.48 -0.63 -9.65
N LYS A 64 15.44 0.63 -9.20
CA LYS A 64 15.51 1.00 -7.78
C LYS A 64 14.16 1.40 -7.17
N GLY A 65 13.09 1.46 -7.96
CA GLY A 65 11.79 1.93 -7.50
C GLY A 65 11.77 3.45 -7.35
N GLN A 66 11.10 3.98 -6.32
CA GLN A 66 11.08 5.43 -6.09
C GLN A 66 12.42 5.90 -5.50
N VAL A 67 13.08 6.83 -6.18
CA VAL A 67 14.38 7.41 -5.80
C VAL A 67 14.19 8.90 -5.47
N GLY A 68 14.72 9.33 -4.32
CA GLY A 68 14.78 10.73 -3.93
C GLY A 68 16.05 11.41 -4.43
N TYR A 69 15.90 12.54 -5.12
CA TYR A 69 17.00 13.43 -5.51
C TYR A 69 16.93 14.72 -4.70
N CYS A 70 18.07 15.10 -4.13
CA CYS A 70 18.25 16.36 -3.42
C CYS A 70 18.80 17.43 -4.35
N HIS A 71 18.10 18.55 -4.46
CA HIS A 71 18.54 19.77 -5.15
C HIS A 71 19.12 20.73 -4.12
N LEU A 72 20.44 20.87 -4.11
CA LEU A 72 21.17 21.69 -3.14
C LEU A 72 21.22 23.17 -3.55
N PRO A 73 21.44 24.11 -2.61
CA PRO A 73 21.48 25.55 -2.90
C PRO A 73 22.59 25.99 -3.87
N ASP A 74 23.65 25.19 -4.00
CA ASP A 74 24.75 25.41 -4.94
C ASP A 74 24.41 24.97 -6.38
N GLY A 75 23.20 24.44 -6.60
CA GLY A 75 22.73 23.89 -7.86
C GLY A 75 23.07 22.41 -8.07
N THR A 76 23.77 21.77 -7.12
CA THR A 76 24.08 20.35 -7.22
C THR A 76 22.82 19.51 -7.04
N VAL A 77 22.62 18.53 -7.92
CA VAL A 77 21.55 17.54 -7.81
C VAL A 77 22.15 16.15 -7.68
N MET A 78 21.81 15.44 -6.61
CA MET A 78 22.30 14.08 -6.38
C MET A 78 21.28 13.22 -5.63
N ASP A 79 21.49 11.91 -5.64
CA ASP A 79 20.69 10.95 -4.87
C ASP A 79 20.75 11.28 -3.37
N GLU A 80 19.62 11.24 -2.68
CA GLU A 80 19.53 11.63 -1.26
C GLU A 80 20.40 10.74 -0.35
N TRP A 81 20.53 9.45 -0.68
CA TRP A 81 21.32 8.50 0.08
C TRP A 81 22.81 8.61 -0.23
N GLU A 82 23.16 8.99 -1.46
CA GLU A 82 24.53 9.37 -1.80
C GLU A 82 24.99 10.58 -0.99
N LEU A 83 24.19 11.65 -0.94
CA LEU A 83 24.46 12.82 -0.11
C LEU A 83 24.62 12.43 1.38
N PHE A 84 23.68 11.63 1.90
CA PHE A 84 23.69 11.22 3.31
C PHE A 84 24.94 10.41 3.66
N ARG A 85 25.31 9.40 2.86
CA ARG A 85 26.48 8.56 3.14
C ARG A 85 27.81 9.30 2.95
N ARG A 86 27.90 10.19 1.96
CA ARG A 86 29.10 11.01 1.73
C ARG A 86 29.42 11.87 2.95
N ASP A 87 28.40 12.50 3.54
CA ASP A 87 28.58 13.40 4.68
C ASP A 87 28.59 12.68 6.04
N ASN A 88 28.23 11.38 6.07
CA ASN A 88 28.19 10.55 7.27
C ASN A 88 28.94 9.21 7.03
N PRO A 89 30.27 9.26 6.81
CA PRO A 89 31.06 8.05 6.58
C PRO A 89 31.06 7.16 7.83
N SER A 90 30.99 5.83 7.64
CA SER A 90 31.20 4.88 8.72
C SER A 90 32.63 4.99 9.25
N PRO A 91 32.86 4.93 10.57
CA PRO A 91 34.22 4.83 11.10
C PRO A 91 34.94 3.66 10.46
N THR A 92 36.13 3.91 9.91
CA THR A 92 37.01 2.86 9.40
C THR A 92 37.40 1.96 10.57
N LYS A 93 37.22 0.65 10.40
CA LYS A 93 37.59 -0.36 11.41
C LYS A 93 39.10 -0.48 11.53
#